data_AF-A0A2G2LPF1-F1
#
_entry.id   AF-A0A2G2LPF1-F1
#
_cell.length_a   1.000
_cell.length_b   1.000
_cell.length_c   1.000
_cell.angle_alpha   90.00
_cell.angle_beta   90.00
_cell.angle_gamma   90.00
#
_symmetry.space_group_name_H-M   'P 1'
#
loop_
_entity.id
_entity.type
_entity.pdbx_description
1 polymer ?
#
loop_
_entity_poly.entity_id
_entity_poly.type
_entity_poly.pdbx_seq_one_letter_code
_entity_poly.pdbx_strand_id
1 'polypeptide(L)'
;MMAIIIEGTAWGWVFDSLKWLCAAIDWKWVVSTFVAVVIVVWQVNKQFKANRDLQKDTIRDGFHLEIYKDISVLIDVVVEAHISASNNMMMALSGIEEVVVSQSEQPATSFNNLRVQDFSDFDKKLSKAVSSLVSKLEGNEIIHKNLNIFRYALNSAHHDLFEAKTSLYQKNEKLAAIRPLAEDYINACQDIGSYIHDLQIALQNILLGRLFPKNTVPGREPLDPKFKVVVLEPQAHVEALKNYFLYETAWGKANYKTEARVRAELGIPPLEN
;
A
#
# COMPACT_ATOMS: atom_id res chain seq x y z
N MET A 1 -12.77 47.23 -78.05
CA MET A 1 -12.57 45.77 -78.22
C MET A 1 -11.08 45.51 -78.48
N MET A 2 -10.29 45.39 -77.42
CA MET A 2 -8.88 44.98 -77.49
C MET A 2 -8.55 44.25 -76.20
N ALA A 3 -8.85 42.96 -76.18
CA ALA A 3 -8.38 42.02 -75.17
C ALA A 3 -8.44 40.62 -75.77
N ILE A 4 -7.50 39.76 -75.36
CA ILE A 4 -7.49 38.29 -75.53
C ILE A 4 -6.95 37.77 -76.88
N ILE A 5 -5.66 37.96 -77.21
CA ILE A 5 -4.88 36.99 -78.02
C ILE A 5 -3.37 37.06 -77.64
N ILE A 6 -2.99 36.84 -76.38
CA ILE A 6 -1.58 36.59 -76.01
C ILE A 6 -1.48 35.48 -74.93
N GLU A 7 -2.29 34.43 -75.04
CA GLU A 7 -2.23 33.28 -74.11
C GLU A 7 -1.97 31.93 -74.79
N GLY A 8 -1.73 31.87 -76.11
CA GLY A 8 -1.54 30.59 -76.81
C GLY A 8 -0.09 30.07 -76.91
N THR A 9 0.88 30.96 -77.08
CA THR A 9 2.26 30.58 -77.47
C THR A 9 3.22 30.45 -76.30
N ALA A 10 3.01 31.18 -75.20
CA ALA A 10 3.84 31.08 -74.01
C ALA A 10 3.69 29.71 -73.31
N TRP A 11 2.49 29.13 -73.35
CA TRP A 11 2.23 27.83 -72.74
C TRP A 11 2.87 26.66 -73.49
N GLY A 12 2.98 26.72 -74.82
CA GLY A 12 3.59 25.66 -75.62
C GLY A 12 5.06 25.40 -75.25
N TRP A 13 5.86 26.47 -75.15
CA TRP A 13 7.27 26.36 -74.76
C TRP A 13 7.45 25.86 -73.33
N VAL A 14 6.54 26.25 -72.42
CA VAL A 14 6.51 25.77 -71.03
C VAL A 14 6.21 24.26 -70.99
N PHE A 15 5.24 23.77 -71.76
CA PHE A 15 4.89 22.35 -71.80
C PHE A 15 5.99 21.47 -72.40
N ASP A 16 6.68 21.93 -73.45
CA ASP A 16 7.78 21.17 -74.05
C ASP A 16 9.03 21.17 -73.17
N SER A 17 9.30 22.27 -72.46
CA SER A 17 10.35 22.32 -71.43
C SER A 17 10.05 21.38 -70.25
N LEU A 18 8.77 21.28 -69.85
CA LEU A 18 8.30 20.34 -68.83
C LEU A 18 8.44 18.88 -69.26
N LYS A 19 8.09 18.54 -70.51
CA LYS A 19 8.27 17.18 -71.04
C LYS A 19 9.73 16.76 -71.06
N TRP A 20 10.63 17.66 -71.46
CA TRP A 20 12.07 17.38 -71.47
C TRP A 20 12.62 17.16 -70.05
N LEU A 21 12.20 17.99 -69.08
CA LEU A 21 12.49 17.79 -67.65
C LEU A 21 11.97 16.44 -67.13
N CYS A 22 10.72 16.08 -67.45
CA CYS A 22 10.15 14.79 -67.06
C CYS A 22 10.85 13.59 -67.73
N ALA A 23 11.36 13.75 -68.95
CA ALA A 23 12.11 12.71 -69.65
C ALA A 23 13.57 12.58 -69.16
N ALA A 24 14.15 13.67 -68.63
CA ALA A 24 15.50 13.69 -68.07
C ALA A 24 15.58 13.11 -66.64
N ILE A 25 14.47 13.06 -65.90
CA ILE A 25 14.42 12.49 -64.56
C ILE A 25 14.27 10.96 -64.66
N ASP A 26 15.29 10.24 -64.26
CA ASP A 26 15.20 8.79 -64.08
C ASP A 26 14.27 8.48 -62.90
N TRP A 27 13.04 8.09 -63.22
CA TRP A 27 11.96 7.79 -62.28
C TRP A 27 12.35 6.73 -61.22
N LYS A 28 13.33 5.85 -61.52
CA LYS A 28 13.83 4.87 -60.55
C LYS A 28 14.45 5.55 -59.33
N TRP A 29 15.18 6.66 -59.52
CA TRP A 29 15.77 7.42 -58.42
C TRP A 29 14.72 8.12 -57.57
N VAL A 30 13.67 8.67 -58.19
CA VAL A 30 12.56 9.33 -57.49
C VAL A 30 11.85 8.33 -56.58
N VAL A 31 11.48 7.15 -57.12
CA VAL A 31 10.81 6.10 -56.35
C VAL A 31 11.70 5.58 -55.23
N SER A 32 12.98 5.30 -55.51
CA SER A 32 13.93 4.83 -54.50
C SER A 32 14.10 5.83 -53.36
N THR A 33 14.19 7.13 -53.68
CA THR A 33 14.31 8.21 -52.69
C THR A 33 13.05 8.30 -51.84
N PHE A 34 11.87 8.24 -52.46
CA PHE A 34 10.60 8.26 -51.75
C PHE A 34 10.46 7.09 -50.77
N VAL A 35 10.77 5.86 -51.23
CA VAL A 35 10.75 4.66 -50.37
C VAL A 35 11.72 4.81 -49.20
N ALA A 36 12.94 5.30 -49.43
CA ALA A 36 13.91 5.54 -48.38
C ALA A 36 13.39 6.55 -47.34
N VAL A 37 12.78 7.66 -47.77
CA VAL A 37 12.18 8.65 -46.87
C VAL A 37 11.05 8.04 -46.04
N VAL A 38 10.16 7.26 -46.64
CA VAL A 38 9.06 6.59 -45.92
C VAL A 38 9.60 5.62 -44.86
N ILE A 39 10.64 4.85 -45.19
CA ILE A 39 11.29 3.95 -44.23
C ILE A 39 11.90 4.73 -43.06
N VAL A 40 12.61 5.83 -43.34
CA VAL A 40 13.18 6.69 -42.29
C VAL A 40 12.09 7.27 -41.39
N VAL A 41 11.02 7.83 -41.97
CA VAL A 41 9.89 8.38 -41.19
C VAL A 41 9.24 7.32 -40.33
N TRP A 42 9.04 6.11 -40.86
CA TRP A 42 8.50 4.99 -40.10
C TRP A 42 9.42 4.55 -38.95
N GLN A 43 10.74 4.46 -39.19
CA GLN A 43 11.72 4.14 -38.16
C GLN A 43 11.77 5.20 -37.06
N VAL A 44 11.77 6.48 -37.44
CA VAL A 44 11.75 7.61 -36.51
C VAL A 44 10.47 7.60 -35.66
N ASN A 45 9.30 7.40 -36.26
CA ASN A 45 8.03 7.27 -35.53
C ASN A 45 8.04 6.08 -34.55
N LYS A 46 8.61 4.94 -34.97
CA LYS A 46 8.77 3.76 -34.11
C LYS A 46 9.69 4.06 -32.91
N GLN A 47 10.81 4.75 -33.13
CA GLN A 47 11.71 5.18 -32.06
C GLN A 47 11.06 6.19 -31.12
N PHE A 48 10.32 7.17 -31.64
CA PHE A 48 9.58 8.13 -30.81
C PHE A 48 8.54 7.45 -29.91
N LYS A 49 7.81 6.45 -30.43
CA LYS A 49 6.88 5.66 -29.61
C LYS A 49 7.61 4.89 -28.51
N ALA A 50 8.70 4.19 -28.85
CA ALA A 50 9.51 3.46 -27.87
C ALA A 50 10.09 4.38 -26.79
N ASN A 51 10.61 5.56 -27.17
CA ASN A 51 11.13 6.55 -26.23
C ASN A 51 10.04 7.12 -25.32
N ARG A 52 8.84 7.39 -25.86
CA ARG A 52 7.71 7.86 -25.05
C ARG A 52 7.26 6.81 -24.04
N ASP A 53 7.20 5.55 -24.46
CA ASP A 53 6.79 4.46 -23.59
C ASP A 53 7.87 4.20 -22.51
N LEU A 54 9.15 4.29 -22.85
CA LEU A 54 10.26 4.26 -21.89
C LEU A 54 10.17 5.42 -20.88
N GLN A 55 9.88 6.64 -21.31
CA GLN A 55 9.72 7.78 -20.41
C GLN A 55 8.54 7.60 -19.45
N LYS A 56 7.41 7.08 -19.94
CA LYS A 56 6.25 6.77 -19.09
C LYS A 56 6.61 5.73 -18.03
N ASP A 57 7.33 4.69 -18.42
CA ASP A 57 7.78 3.65 -17.50
C ASP A 57 8.75 4.19 -16.45
N THR A 58 9.73 5.01 -16.86
CA THR A 58 10.65 5.67 -15.93
C THR A 58 9.92 6.57 -14.93
N ILE A 59 8.93 7.36 -15.38
CA ILE A 59 8.13 8.22 -14.48
C ILE A 59 7.31 7.36 -13.52
N ARG A 60 6.67 6.30 -14.01
CA ARG A 60 5.89 5.37 -13.18
C ARG A 60 6.76 4.70 -12.12
N ASP A 61 7.92 4.18 -12.52
CA ASP A 61 8.83 3.50 -11.60
C ASP A 61 9.44 4.48 -10.59
N GLY A 62 9.69 5.72 -10.99
CA GLY A 62 10.05 6.82 -10.08
C GLY A 62 8.97 7.09 -9.02
N PHE A 63 7.70 7.16 -9.43
CA PHE A 63 6.56 7.35 -8.52
C PHE A 63 6.38 6.15 -7.57
N HIS A 64 6.51 4.92 -8.08
CA HIS A 64 6.46 3.72 -7.24
C HIS A 64 7.56 3.71 -6.17
N LEU A 65 8.78 4.11 -6.55
CA LEU A 65 9.91 4.20 -5.63
C LEU A 65 9.69 5.28 -4.55
N GLU A 66 9.13 6.43 -4.93
CA GLU A 66 8.79 7.50 -3.99
C GLU A 66 7.77 7.03 -2.96
N ILE A 67 6.68 6.41 -3.40
CA ILE A 67 5.66 5.88 -2.49
C ILE A 67 6.21 4.77 -1.60
N TYR A 68 7.02 3.86 -2.17
CA TYR A 68 7.67 2.81 -1.39
C TYR A 68 8.48 3.43 -0.23
N LYS A 69 9.32 4.43 -0.53
CA LYS A 69 10.14 5.11 0.49
C LYS A 69 9.27 5.79 1.55
N ASP A 70 8.25 6.52 1.13
CA ASP A 70 7.33 7.20 2.05
C ASP A 70 6.65 6.23 3.02
N ILE A 71 6.15 5.10 2.50
CA ILE A 71 5.49 4.09 3.34
C ILE A 71 6.52 3.35 4.20
N SER A 72 7.72 3.04 3.68
CA SER A 72 8.80 2.41 4.45
C SER A 72 9.20 3.24 5.67
N VAL A 73 9.30 4.57 5.54
CA VAL A 73 9.59 5.46 6.69
C VAL A 73 8.52 5.33 7.77
N LEU A 74 7.23 5.30 7.39
CA LEU A 74 6.14 5.11 8.35
C LEU A 74 6.15 3.72 8.98
N ILE A 75 6.50 2.70 8.20
CA ILE A 75 6.66 1.33 8.70
C ILE A 75 7.76 1.29 9.77
N ASP A 76 8.92 1.90 9.53
CA ASP A 76 10.02 1.91 10.52
C ASP A 76 9.59 2.57 11.84
N VAL A 77 8.83 3.67 11.76
CA VAL A 77 8.25 4.34 12.94
C VAL A 77 7.28 3.41 13.68
N VAL A 78 6.44 2.65 12.98
CA VAL A 78 5.54 1.68 13.60
C VAL A 78 6.32 0.55 14.26
N VAL A 79 7.33 -0.02 13.58
CA VAL A 79 8.16 -1.11 14.11
C VAL A 79 8.87 -0.68 15.40
N GLU A 80 9.49 0.50 15.41
CA GLU A 80 10.16 1.04 16.60
C GLU A 80 9.17 1.23 17.76
N ALA A 81 8.00 1.83 17.49
CA ALA A 81 6.98 2.07 18.49
C ALA A 81 6.39 0.75 19.04
N HIS A 82 6.17 -0.23 18.17
CA HIS A 82 5.69 -1.56 18.52
C HIS A 82 6.67 -2.29 19.43
N ILE A 83 7.95 -2.35 19.05
CA ILE A 83 9.00 -3.01 19.84
C ILE A 83 9.11 -2.36 21.21
N SER A 84 9.08 -1.02 21.26
CA SER A 84 9.14 -0.26 22.51
C SER A 84 7.96 -0.56 23.43
N ALA A 85 6.73 -0.56 22.89
CA ALA A 85 5.51 -0.84 23.65
C ALA A 85 5.47 -2.29 24.17
N SER A 86 5.82 -3.26 23.32
CA SER A 86 5.86 -4.68 23.68
C SER A 86 6.93 -4.95 24.75
N ASN A 87 8.15 -4.43 24.58
CA ASN A 87 9.23 -4.63 25.54
C ASN A 87 8.92 -3.97 26.89
N ASN A 88 8.32 -2.78 26.88
CA ASN A 88 7.92 -2.11 28.12
C ASN A 88 6.87 -2.93 28.89
N MET A 89 5.86 -3.47 28.19
CA MET A 89 4.87 -4.36 28.82
C MET A 89 5.52 -5.63 29.39
N MET A 90 6.43 -6.25 28.63
CA MET A 90 7.14 -7.45 29.08
C MET A 90 7.96 -7.17 30.36
N MET A 91 8.67 -6.04 30.40
CA MET A 91 9.42 -5.64 31.60
C MET A 91 8.49 -5.36 32.79
N ALA A 92 7.34 -4.74 32.55
CA ALA A 92 6.33 -4.51 33.58
C ALA A 92 5.81 -5.82 34.16
N LEU A 93 5.55 -6.82 33.31
CA LEU A 93 5.16 -8.16 33.72
C LEU A 93 6.23 -8.86 34.56
N SER A 94 7.50 -8.83 34.15
CA SER A 94 8.58 -9.44 34.93
C SER A 94 8.70 -8.79 36.32
N GLY A 95 8.55 -7.47 36.41
CA GLY A 95 8.54 -6.78 37.71
C GLY A 95 7.37 -7.17 38.60
N ILE A 96 6.19 -7.40 38.01
CA ILE A 96 5.02 -7.92 38.73
C ILE A 96 5.29 -9.32 39.29
N GLU A 97 5.88 -10.20 38.50
CA GLU A 97 6.18 -11.58 38.92
C GLU A 97 7.20 -11.61 40.08
N GLU A 98 8.23 -10.77 40.02
CA GLU A 98 9.21 -10.63 41.11
C GLU A 98 8.54 -10.16 42.42
N VAL A 99 7.62 -9.20 42.35
CA VAL A 99 6.85 -8.74 43.51
C VAL A 99 5.95 -9.85 44.05
N VAL A 100 5.25 -10.60 43.19
CA VAL A 100 4.38 -11.71 43.62
C VAL A 100 5.18 -12.81 44.32
N VAL A 101 6.38 -13.14 43.82
CA VAL A 101 7.26 -14.15 44.42
C VAL A 101 7.85 -13.66 45.74
N SER A 102 8.19 -12.37 45.85
CA SER A 102 8.82 -11.80 47.04
C SER A 102 7.84 -11.37 48.15
N GLN A 103 6.59 -11.04 47.82
CA GLN A 103 5.59 -10.50 48.76
C GLN A 103 4.46 -11.48 49.09
N SER A 104 4.77 -12.74 49.43
CA SER A 104 3.73 -13.68 49.88
C SER A 104 2.94 -13.23 51.14
N GLU A 105 3.34 -12.14 51.81
CA GLU A 105 2.68 -11.61 53.02
C GLU A 105 2.33 -10.10 53.00
N GLN A 106 2.58 -9.34 51.92
CA GLN A 106 2.25 -7.89 51.88
C GLN A 106 1.13 -7.54 50.88
N PRO A 107 0.30 -6.52 51.18
CA PRO A 107 -0.83 -6.15 50.33
C PRO A 107 -0.34 -5.73 48.95
N ALA A 108 -0.95 -6.33 47.93
CA ALA A 108 -0.66 -6.15 46.51
C ALA A 108 -0.45 -4.67 46.15
N THR A 109 0.73 -4.33 45.63
CA THR A 109 0.94 -3.06 44.96
C THR A 109 0.08 -3.03 43.70
N SER A 110 -0.83 -2.05 43.61
CA SER A 110 -1.69 -1.88 42.44
C SER A 110 -0.86 -1.62 41.18
N PHE A 111 -1.35 -2.05 40.01
CA PHE A 111 -0.71 -1.81 38.71
C PHE A 111 -0.32 -0.34 38.51
N ASN A 112 -1.10 0.61 39.05
CA ASN A 112 -0.84 2.05 39.01
C ASN A 112 0.54 2.47 39.55
N ASN A 113 1.16 1.69 40.44
CA ASN A 113 2.49 1.97 40.99
C ASN A 113 3.64 1.44 40.11
N LEU A 114 3.34 0.58 39.13
CA LEU A 114 4.30 -0.01 38.20
C LEU A 114 4.40 0.86 36.94
N ARG A 115 5.13 1.99 37.02
CA ARG A 115 5.56 2.83 35.87
C ARG A 115 4.50 3.02 34.76
N VAL A 116 3.24 3.18 35.14
CA VAL A 116 2.10 3.23 34.21
C VAL A 116 2.17 4.43 33.24
N GLN A 117 2.89 5.49 33.63
CA GLN A 117 3.12 6.64 32.75
C GLN A 117 3.95 6.27 31.52
N ASP A 118 5.04 5.51 31.68
CA ASP A 118 5.89 5.08 30.57
C ASP A 118 5.06 4.25 29.58
N PHE A 119 4.25 3.33 30.11
CA PHE A 119 3.39 2.46 29.29
C PHE A 119 2.37 3.25 28.46
N SER A 120 1.65 4.19 29.08
CA SER A 120 0.68 5.03 28.37
C SER A 120 1.33 5.82 27.24
N ASP A 121 2.58 6.25 27.40
CA ASP A 121 3.26 7.06 26.38
C ASP A 121 3.74 6.20 25.21
N PHE A 122 4.21 4.97 25.46
CA PHE A 122 4.52 4.01 24.40
C PHE A 122 3.28 3.60 23.61
N ASP A 123 2.16 3.33 24.27
CA ASP A 123 0.88 3.01 23.61
C ASP A 123 0.39 4.18 22.72
N LYS A 124 0.45 5.41 23.23
CA LYS A 124 0.10 6.61 22.44
C LYS A 124 1.00 6.73 21.20
N LYS A 125 2.31 6.50 21.37
CA LYS A 125 3.28 6.54 20.25
C LYS A 125 2.93 5.49 19.20
N LEU A 126 2.66 4.24 19.61
CA LEU A 126 2.26 3.15 18.73
C LEU A 126 0.93 3.45 18.01
N SER A 127 -0.09 3.84 18.75
CA SER A 127 -1.41 4.17 18.20
C SER A 127 -1.34 5.28 17.15
N LYS A 128 -0.56 6.34 17.41
CA LYS A 128 -0.33 7.43 16.47
C LYS A 128 0.42 6.95 15.22
N ALA A 129 1.45 6.12 15.39
CA ALA A 129 2.21 5.57 14.28
C ALA A 129 1.34 4.70 13.36
N VAL A 130 0.56 3.77 13.94
CA VAL A 130 -0.37 2.90 13.18
C VAL A 130 -1.41 3.73 12.44
N SER A 131 -2.03 4.71 13.10
CA SER A 131 -3.02 5.59 12.47
C SER A 131 -2.43 6.39 11.29
N SER A 132 -1.19 6.84 11.43
CA SER A 132 -0.48 7.59 10.37
C SER A 132 -0.20 6.69 9.17
N LEU A 133 0.23 5.46 9.41
CA LEU A 133 0.44 4.47 8.35
C LEU A 133 -0.87 4.09 7.65
N VAL A 134 -1.93 3.80 8.39
CA VAL A 134 -3.27 3.48 7.83
C VAL A 134 -3.77 4.62 6.94
N SER A 135 -3.61 5.87 7.39
CA SER A 135 -4.00 7.06 6.61
C SER A 135 -3.17 7.20 5.32
N LYS A 136 -1.87 6.88 5.38
CA LYS A 136 -1.02 6.89 4.17
C LYS A 136 -1.42 5.77 3.20
N LEU A 137 -1.75 4.58 3.69
CA LEU A 137 -2.22 3.48 2.84
C LEU A 137 -3.53 3.84 2.13
N GLU A 138 -4.48 4.45 2.86
CA GLU A 138 -5.74 4.95 2.30
C GLU A 138 -5.53 5.94 1.14
N GLY A 139 -4.63 6.91 1.33
CA GLY A 139 -4.30 7.88 0.27
C GLY A 139 -3.60 7.27 -0.95
N ASN A 140 -3.16 6.01 -0.88
CA ASN A 140 -2.34 5.35 -1.90
C ASN A 140 -2.99 4.05 -2.45
N GLU A 141 -4.29 3.83 -2.21
CA GLU A 141 -5.00 2.62 -2.67
C GLU A 141 -5.05 2.47 -4.20
N ILE A 142 -4.93 3.57 -4.95
CA ILE A 142 -4.91 3.54 -6.43
C ILE A 142 -3.75 2.73 -7.00
N ILE A 143 -2.68 2.54 -6.23
CA ILE A 143 -1.49 1.80 -6.67
C ILE A 143 -1.80 0.31 -6.82
N HIS A 144 -2.58 -0.23 -5.88
CA HIS A 144 -2.95 -1.64 -5.91
C HIS A 144 -4.29 -1.86 -5.20
N LYS A 145 -5.29 -2.36 -5.94
CA LYS A 145 -6.67 -2.56 -5.47
C LYS A 145 -6.80 -3.36 -4.17
N ASN A 146 -5.88 -4.30 -3.93
CA ASN A 146 -5.91 -5.19 -2.77
C ASN A 146 -5.12 -4.63 -1.58
N LEU A 147 -4.47 -3.46 -1.69
CA LEU A 147 -3.66 -2.89 -0.60
C LEU A 147 -4.51 -2.50 0.62
N ASN A 148 -5.81 -2.22 0.40
CA ASN A 148 -6.77 -1.92 1.46
C ASN A 148 -6.91 -3.04 2.51
N ILE A 149 -6.56 -4.29 2.19
CA ILE A 149 -6.60 -5.39 3.16
C ILE A 149 -5.71 -5.12 4.37
N PHE A 150 -4.56 -4.46 4.17
CA PHE A 150 -3.66 -4.09 5.25
C PHE A 150 -4.25 -3.04 6.18
N ARG A 151 -5.10 -2.14 5.68
CA ARG A 151 -5.85 -1.22 6.56
C ARG A 151 -6.80 -1.98 7.46
N TYR A 152 -7.54 -2.96 6.93
CA TYR A 152 -8.46 -3.75 7.74
C TYR A 152 -7.71 -4.58 8.79
N ALA A 153 -6.59 -5.19 8.40
CA ALA A 153 -5.74 -5.95 9.32
C ALA A 153 -5.17 -5.08 10.44
N LEU A 154 -4.57 -3.93 10.09
CA LEU A 154 -3.98 -3.00 11.07
C LEU A 154 -5.02 -2.37 11.99
N ASN A 155 -6.19 -1.97 11.47
CA ASN A 155 -7.27 -1.44 12.29
C ASN A 155 -7.83 -2.50 13.24
N SER A 156 -7.93 -3.75 12.79
CA SER A 156 -8.37 -4.86 13.65
C SER A 156 -7.38 -5.06 14.81
N ALA A 157 -6.09 -5.23 14.52
CA ALA A 157 -5.09 -5.42 15.56
C ALA A 157 -4.96 -4.20 16.50
N HIS A 158 -5.13 -2.98 15.96
CA HIS A 158 -5.12 -1.76 16.76
C HIS A 158 -6.33 -1.65 17.69
N HIS A 159 -7.50 -2.12 17.26
CA HIS A 159 -8.68 -2.22 18.12
C HIS A 159 -8.46 -3.25 19.25
N ASP A 160 -7.91 -4.41 18.94
CA ASP A 160 -7.61 -5.45 19.93
C ASP A 160 -6.58 -4.95 20.97
N LEU A 161 -5.58 -4.19 20.52
CA LEU A 161 -4.62 -3.50 21.39
C LEU A 161 -5.33 -2.53 22.34
N PHE A 162 -6.27 -1.74 21.83
CA PHE A 162 -7.02 -0.77 22.63
C PHE A 162 -7.92 -1.45 23.68
N GLU A 163 -8.58 -2.55 23.32
CA GLU A 163 -9.41 -3.34 24.25
C GLU A 163 -8.56 -4.01 25.35
N ALA A 164 -7.41 -4.57 24.98
CA ALA A 164 -6.46 -5.16 25.92
C ALA A 164 -5.93 -4.11 26.90
N LYS A 165 -5.54 -2.94 26.38
CA LYS A 165 -5.13 -1.78 27.20
C LYS A 165 -6.23 -1.35 28.16
N THR A 166 -7.46 -1.19 27.66
CA THR A 166 -8.60 -0.77 28.48
C THR A 166 -8.87 -1.77 29.61
N SER A 167 -8.79 -3.06 29.30
CA SER A 167 -8.93 -4.13 30.29
C SER A 167 -7.85 -4.06 31.38
N LEU A 168 -6.60 -3.78 31.01
CA LEU A 168 -5.51 -3.54 31.96
C LEU A 168 -5.77 -2.35 32.88
N TYR A 169 -6.34 -1.25 32.38
CA TYR A 169 -6.64 -0.10 33.25
C TYR A 169 -7.84 -0.33 34.18
N GLN A 170 -8.85 -1.10 33.73
CA GLN A 170 -10.12 -1.21 34.44
C GLN A 170 -10.20 -2.39 35.43
N LYS A 171 -9.51 -3.50 35.19
CA LYS A 171 -9.74 -4.78 35.90
C LYS A 171 -8.71 -5.13 37.00
N ASN A 172 -7.81 -4.21 37.34
CA ASN A 172 -6.54 -4.56 38.00
C ASN A 172 -6.48 -4.34 39.53
N GLU A 173 -7.47 -4.82 40.29
CA GLU A 173 -7.31 -4.90 41.75
C GLU A 173 -6.48 -6.12 42.21
N LYS A 174 -6.39 -7.18 41.38
CA LYS A 174 -5.66 -8.42 41.75
C LYS A 174 -4.54 -8.74 40.76
N LEU A 175 -3.31 -8.89 41.28
CA LEU A 175 -2.10 -9.21 40.51
C LEU A 175 -2.25 -10.44 39.59
N ALA A 176 -2.91 -11.50 40.06
CA ALA A 176 -3.13 -12.73 39.28
C ALA A 176 -3.97 -12.52 38.00
N ALA A 177 -4.78 -11.46 37.93
CA ALA A 177 -5.57 -11.14 36.75
C ALA A 177 -4.79 -10.30 35.71
N ILE A 178 -3.64 -9.72 36.08
CA ILE A 178 -2.89 -8.81 35.20
C ILE A 178 -2.15 -9.58 34.10
N ARG A 179 -1.61 -10.75 34.43
CA ARG A 179 -0.81 -11.56 33.50
C ARG A 179 -1.54 -11.88 32.19
N PRO A 180 -2.73 -12.52 32.20
CA PRO A 180 -3.43 -12.81 30.94
C PRO A 180 -3.78 -11.55 30.15
N LEU A 181 -4.10 -10.43 30.82
CA LEU A 181 -4.43 -9.17 30.14
C LEU A 181 -3.22 -8.52 29.47
N ALA A 182 -2.05 -8.63 30.08
CA ALA A 182 -0.81 -8.13 29.49
C ALA A 182 -0.31 -9.04 28.38
N GLU A 183 -0.52 -10.37 28.49
CA GLU A 183 -0.31 -11.31 27.40
C GLU A 183 -1.22 -10.96 26.20
N ASP A 184 -2.51 -10.63 26.43
CA ASP A 184 -3.41 -10.16 25.36
C ASP A 184 -2.88 -8.89 24.68
N TYR A 185 -2.37 -7.93 25.45
CA TYR A 185 -1.78 -6.71 24.92
C TYR A 185 -0.51 -6.99 24.07
N ILE A 186 0.36 -7.87 24.56
CA ILE A 186 1.58 -8.29 23.84
C ILE A 186 1.21 -9.02 22.55
N ASN A 187 0.20 -9.90 22.58
CA ASN A 187 -0.28 -10.60 21.39
C ASN A 187 -0.83 -9.62 20.35
N ALA A 188 -1.61 -8.61 20.76
CA ALA A 188 -2.09 -7.56 19.87
C ALA A 188 -0.93 -6.73 19.26
N CYS A 189 0.13 -6.44 20.05
CA CYS A 189 1.36 -5.86 19.53
C CYS A 189 2.00 -6.74 18.46
N GLN A 190 2.12 -8.05 18.72
CA GLN A 190 2.71 -9.01 17.78
C GLN A 190 1.92 -9.13 16.47
N ASP A 191 0.59 -9.05 16.52
CA ASP A 191 -0.25 -9.03 15.32
C ASP A 191 0.03 -7.79 14.48
N ILE A 192 0.16 -6.61 15.10
CA ILE A 192 0.59 -5.38 14.39
C ILE A 192 1.95 -5.62 13.73
N GLY A 193 2.94 -6.11 14.49
CA GLY A 193 4.28 -6.40 13.94
C GLY A 193 4.25 -7.38 12.77
N SER A 194 3.42 -8.42 12.85
CA SER A 194 3.25 -9.42 11.80
C SER A 194 2.63 -8.82 10.53
N TYR A 195 1.57 -8.03 10.66
CA TYR A 195 0.93 -7.38 9.51
C TYR A 195 1.81 -6.30 8.87
N ILE A 196 2.65 -5.62 9.66
CA ILE A 196 3.65 -4.69 9.15
C ILE A 196 4.72 -5.42 8.31
N HIS A 197 5.20 -6.57 8.80
CA HIS A 197 6.14 -7.38 8.04
C HIS A 197 5.52 -7.89 6.73
N ASP A 198 4.28 -8.39 6.78
CA ASP A 198 3.55 -8.83 5.59
C ASP A 198 3.34 -7.66 4.60
N LEU A 199 3.08 -6.44 5.10
CA LEU A 199 2.98 -5.22 4.29
C LEU A 199 4.31 -4.87 3.61
N GLN A 200 5.43 -4.96 4.32
CA GLN A 200 6.76 -4.73 3.73
C GLN A 200 7.02 -5.68 2.57
N ILE A 201 6.75 -6.98 2.75
CA ILE A 201 6.88 -7.99 1.69
C ILE A 201 6.01 -7.62 0.50
N ALA A 202 4.73 -7.31 0.75
CA ALA A 202 3.79 -6.94 -0.30
C ALA A 202 4.26 -5.70 -1.08
N LEU A 203 4.69 -4.64 -0.39
CA LEU A 203 5.19 -3.41 -1.02
C LEU A 203 6.46 -3.65 -1.83
N GLN A 204 7.40 -4.45 -1.33
CA GLN A 204 8.61 -4.80 -2.08
C GLN A 204 8.24 -5.53 -3.37
N ASN A 205 7.36 -6.52 -3.29
CA ASN A 205 6.97 -7.30 -4.46
C ASN A 205 6.19 -6.47 -5.49
N ILE A 206 5.27 -5.59 -5.07
CA ILE A 206 4.45 -4.81 -6.02
C ILE A 206 5.14 -3.55 -6.55
N LEU A 207 5.90 -2.84 -5.71
CA LEU A 207 6.51 -1.55 -6.08
C LEU A 207 7.92 -1.72 -6.65
N LEU A 208 8.68 -2.71 -6.18
CA LEU A 208 10.06 -2.94 -6.59
C LEU A 208 10.23 -4.18 -7.48
N GLY A 209 9.25 -5.09 -7.53
CA GLY A 209 9.35 -6.35 -8.26
C GLY A 209 9.66 -6.18 -9.75
N ARG A 210 9.19 -5.10 -10.40
CA ARG A 210 9.52 -4.81 -11.81
C ARG A 210 11.01 -4.51 -12.03
N LEU A 211 11.68 -3.93 -11.03
CA LEU A 211 13.11 -3.64 -11.07
C LEU A 211 13.95 -4.92 -10.85
N PHE A 212 13.37 -5.93 -10.18
CA PHE A 212 14.03 -7.19 -9.83
C PHE A 212 13.19 -8.41 -10.26
N PRO A 213 12.94 -8.62 -11.56
CA PRO A 213 11.93 -9.58 -12.05
C PRO A 213 12.22 -11.06 -11.71
N LYS A 214 13.44 -11.37 -11.26
CA LYS A 214 13.84 -12.73 -10.85
C LYS A 214 13.73 -12.97 -9.34
N ASN A 215 13.46 -11.91 -8.57
CA ASN A 215 13.47 -11.95 -7.12
C ASN A 215 12.08 -11.57 -6.61
N THR A 216 11.49 -12.45 -5.81
CA THR A 216 10.26 -12.18 -5.06
C THR A 216 10.50 -12.60 -3.64
N VAL A 217 10.07 -11.77 -2.70
CA VAL A 217 10.15 -12.12 -1.28
C VAL A 217 8.97 -13.03 -0.96
N PRO A 218 9.20 -14.26 -0.46
CA PRO A 218 8.11 -15.17 -0.12
C PRO A 218 7.30 -14.59 1.05
N GLY A 219 6.00 -14.96 1.08
CA GLY A 219 5.16 -14.67 2.23
C GLY A 219 5.66 -15.38 3.49
N ARG A 220 5.20 -14.90 4.65
CA ARG A 220 5.54 -15.48 5.94
C ARG A 220 4.82 -16.83 6.12
N GLU A 221 5.48 -17.78 6.79
CA GLU A 221 4.91 -19.10 7.11
C GLU A 221 4.92 -19.30 8.63
N PRO A 222 3.90 -18.77 9.35
CA PRO A 222 3.85 -18.92 10.80
C PRO A 222 3.69 -20.40 11.20
N LEU A 223 4.35 -20.80 12.27
CA LEU A 223 4.25 -22.15 12.83
C LEU A 223 2.85 -22.44 13.39
N ASP A 224 2.20 -21.43 13.99
CA ASP A 224 0.82 -21.55 14.46
C ASP A 224 -0.15 -21.05 13.37
N PRO A 225 -1.05 -21.90 12.86
CA PRO A 225 -2.05 -21.54 11.85
C PRO A 225 -3.04 -20.45 12.28
N LYS A 226 -3.10 -20.10 13.57
CA LYS A 226 -3.97 -19.03 14.07
C LYS A 226 -3.53 -17.66 13.58
N PHE A 227 -2.23 -17.43 13.37
CA PHE A 227 -1.73 -16.16 12.87
C PHE A 227 -2.11 -16.00 11.40
N LYS A 228 -2.89 -14.96 11.12
CA LYS A 228 -3.26 -14.62 9.74
C LYS A 228 -2.04 -14.04 9.03
N VAL A 229 -1.81 -14.49 7.79
CA VAL A 229 -0.79 -13.94 6.90
C VAL A 229 -1.50 -13.10 5.87
N VAL A 230 -1.17 -11.83 5.78
CA VAL A 230 -1.83 -10.91 4.85
C VAL A 230 -1.08 -10.92 3.52
N VAL A 231 -1.74 -11.45 2.48
CA VAL A 231 -1.19 -11.52 1.12
C VAL A 231 -2.10 -10.79 0.14
N LEU A 232 -1.53 -10.32 -0.97
CA LEU A 232 -2.26 -9.61 -2.02
C LEU A 232 -2.80 -10.53 -3.13
N GLU A 233 -2.38 -11.81 -3.13
CA GLU A 233 -2.76 -12.83 -4.11
C GLU A 233 -2.77 -14.22 -3.45
N PRO A 234 -3.58 -15.17 -3.94
CA PRO A 234 -4.59 -15.00 -5.00
C PRO A 234 -5.82 -14.22 -4.51
N GLN A 235 -6.59 -13.61 -5.42
CA GLN A 235 -7.79 -12.82 -5.07
C GLN A 235 -8.77 -13.55 -4.11
N ALA A 236 -8.97 -14.86 -4.27
CA ALA A 236 -9.84 -15.62 -3.37
C ALA A 236 -9.37 -15.56 -1.90
N HIS A 237 -8.05 -15.57 -1.68
CA HIS A 237 -7.48 -15.41 -0.34
C HIS A 237 -7.68 -13.99 0.18
N VAL A 238 -7.51 -12.98 -0.68
CA VAL A 238 -7.74 -11.57 -0.32
C VAL A 238 -9.18 -11.35 0.14
N GLU A 239 -10.17 -11.88 -0.59
CA GLU A 239 -11.58 -11.76 -0.19
C GLU A 239 -11.87 -12.51 1.11
N ALA A 240 -11.28 -13.69 1.32
CA ALA A 240 -11.42 -14.42 2.57
C ALA A 240 -10.86 -13.62 3.77
N LEU A 241 -9.67 -13.02 3.63
CA LEU A 241 -9.10 -12.13 4.65
C LEU A 241 -9.97 -10.89 4.86
N LYS A 242 -10.49 -10.31 3.78
CA LYS A 242 -11.34 -9.12 3.85
C LYS A 242 -12.61 -9.42 4.63
N ASN A 243 -13.27 -10.54 4.35
CA ASN A 243 -14.43 -11.00 5.08
C ASN A 243 -14.11 -11.26 6.56
N TYR A 244 -12.98 -11.92 6.83
CA TYR A 244 -12.52 -12.14 8.20
C TYR A 244 -12.37 -10.82 8.97
N PHE A 245 -11.64 -9.83 8.44
CA PHE A 245 -11.42 -8.56 9.14
C PHE A 245 -12.68 -7.69 9.21
N LEU A 246 -13.57 -7.74 8.22
CA LEU A 246 -14.78 -6.92 8.21
C LEU A 246 -15.91 -7.49 9.08
N TYR A 247 -16.00 -8.82 9.23
CA TYR A 247 -17.18 -9.45 9.83
C TYR A 247 -16.86 -10.37 11.02
N GLU A 248 -15.66 -10.95 11.09
CA GLU A 248 -15.35 -11.94 12.13
C GLU A 248 -14.61 -11.35 13.33
N THR A 249 -13.77 -10.34 13.13
CA THR A 249 -13.00 -9.72 14.22
C THR A 249 -13.86 -8.83 15.11
N ALA A 250 -13.36 -8.53 16.32
CA ALA A 250 -14.04 -7.64 17.26
C ALA A 250 -14.28 -6.26 16.64
N TRP A 251 -13.26 -5.72 15.97
CA TRP A 251 -13.33 -4.48 15.22
C TRP A 251 -14.40 -4.51 14.12
N GLY A 252 -14.39 -5.55 13.27
CA GLY A 252 -15.35 -5.68 12.17
C GLY A 252 -16.79 -5.73 12.68
N LYS A 253 -17.04 -6.52 13.72
CA LYS A 253 -18.35 -6.61 14.39
C LYS A 253 -18.78 -5.27 15.01
N ALA A 254 -17.86 -4.53 15.63
CA ALA A 254 -18.15 -3.23 16.22
C ALA A 254 -18.51 -2.19 15.14
N ASN A 255 -17.78 -2.18 14.03
CA ASN A 255 -18.06 -1.32 12.89
C ASN A 255 -19.40 -1.64 12.24
N TYR A 256 -19.68 -2.93 11.98
CA TYR A 256 -20.95 -3.37 11.40
C TYR A 256 -22.14 -2.91 12.27
N LYS A 257 -22.07 -3.08 13.59
CA LYS A 257 -23.09 -2.60 14.52
C LYS A 257 -23.27 -1.08 14.46
N THR A 258 -22.15 -0.34 14.37
CA THR A 258 -22.18 1.12 14.28
C THR A 258 -22.80 1.59 12.97
N GLU A 259 -22.43 0.99 11.84
CA GLU A 259 -22.99 1.32 10.54
C GLU A 259 -24.47 0.97 10.45
N ALA A 260 -24.88 -0.20 10.97
CA ALA A 260 -26.28 -0.60 11.03
C ALA A 260 -27.13 0.41 11.83
N ARG A 261 -26.60 0.90 12.96
CA ARG A 261 -27.25 1.95 13.76
C ARG A 261 -27.40 3.25 12.97
N VAL A 262 -26.33 3.75 12.36
CA VAL A 262 -26.35 5.01 11.59
C VAL A 262 -27.28 4.89 10.37
N ARG A 263 -27.29 3.75 9.67
CA ARG A 263 -28.21 3.51 8.56
C ARG A 263 -29.67 3.53 9.00
N ALA A 264 -29.99 2.91 10.14
CA ALA A 264 -31.34 2.96 10.71
C ALA A 264 -31.76 4.40 11.05
N GLU A 265 -30.85 5.21 11.61
CA GLU A 265 -31.09 6.63 11.90
C GLU A 265 -31.32 7.46 10.62
N LEU A 266 -30.70 7.09 9.49
CA LEU A 266 -30.82 7.76 8.20
C LEU A 266 -31.93 7.19 7.29
N GLY A 267 -32.62 6.12 7.69
CA GLY A 267 -33.61 5.45 6.85
C GLY A 267 -33.01 4.70 5.65
N ILE A 268 -31.73 4.33 5.72
CA ILE A 268 -31.01 3.57 4.68
C ILE A 268 -31.16 2.07 4.99
N PRO A 269 -31.42 1.20 3.99
CA PRO A 269 -31.52 -0.24 4.23
C PRO A 269 -30.23 -0.85 4.80
N PRO A 270 -30.34 -1.94 5.59
CA PRO A 270 -29.17 -2.63 6.16
C PRO A 270 -28.27 -3.19 5.05
N LEU A 271 -27.00 -3.41 5.38
CA LEU A 271 -26.08 -4.12 4.49
C LEU A 271 -26.59 -5.55 4.27
N GLU A 272 -26.68 -5.96 3.00
CA GLU A 272 -26.84 -7.38 2.66
C GLU A 272 -25.54 -8.10 2.99
N ASN A 273 -25.64 -9.18 3.75
CA ASN A 273 -24.52 -10.05 4.12
C ASN A 273 -24.24 -11.07 3.02
#